data_AF-A0A2V8Q858-F1
#
_entry.id   AF-A0A2V8Q858-F1
#
_cell.length_a   1.000
_cell.length_b   1.000
_cell.length_c   1.000
_cell.angle_alpha   90.00
_cell.angle_beta   90.00
_cell.angle_gamma   90.00
#
_symmetry.space_group_name_H-M   'P 1'
#
loop_
_entity.id
_entity.type
_entity.pdbx_description
1 polymer ?
#
loop_
_entity_poly.entity_id
_entity_poly.type
_entity_poly.pdbx_seq_one_letter_code
_entity_poly.pdbx_strand_id
1 'polypeptide(L)'
;METYRAILKGNRLEWTDTGPVDLKPDQPVEVTILDEPDQTADRRKRMAEALEKLAASDAFSEISDPVEWQREIRKDRPLPGREV
;
A
#
# COMPACT_ATOMS: atom_id res chain seq x y z
N MET A 1 15.98 1.47 31.90
CA MET A 1 15.57 2.44 30.85
C MET A 1 14.48 1.75 30.06
N GLU A 2 13.26 2.27 30.11
CA GLU A 2 12.14 1.72 29.35
C GLU A 2 11.98 2.54 28.07
N THR A 3 11.74 1.86 26.95
CA THR A 3 11.52 2.50 25.65
C THR A 3 10.05 2.32 25.28
N TYR A 4 9.40 3.41 24.93
CA TYR A 4 8.00 3.43 24.51
C TYR A 4 7.92 3.78 23.03
N ARG A 5 7.07 3.07 22.29
CA ARG A 5 6.88 3.31 20.86
C ARG A 5 5.80 4.38 20.65
N ALA A 6 6.11 5.34 19.81
CA ALA A 6 5.20 6.42 19.44
C ALA A 6 5.36 6.80 17.97
N ILE A 7 4.32 7.44 17.43
CA ILE A 7 4.36 8.15 16.16
C ILE A 7 4.45 9.65 16.46
N LEU A 8 5.41 10.34 15.85
CA LEU A 8 5.49 11.80 15.89
C LEU A 8 4.56 12.41 14.84
N LYS A 9 3.45 13.01 15.28
CA LYS A 9 2.52 13.75 14.41
C LYS A 9 2.69 15.25 14.62
N GLY A 10 3.34 15.92 13.67
CA GLY A 10 3.70 17.33 13.81
C GLY A 10 4.69 17.50 14.97
N ASN A 11 4.22 18.01 16.10
CA ASN A 11 5.00 18.20 17.33
C ASN A 11 4.52 17.35 18.52
N ARG A 12 3.60 16.40 18.32
CA ARG A 12 3.05 15.56 19.39
C ARG A 12 3.44 14.10 19.16
N LEU A 13 3.90 13.45 20.23
CA LEU A 13 4.08 12.00 20.27
C LEU A 13 2.74 11.33 20.61
N GLU A 14 2.32 10.37 19.79
CA GLU A 14 1.17 9.50 20.05
C GLU A 14 1.66 8.06 20.27
N TRP A 15 1.39 7.49 21.44
CA TRP A 15 1.80 6.12 21.75
C TRP A 15 1.10 5.11 20.85
N THR A 16 1.85 4.19 20.26
CA THR A 16 1.29 3.10 19.42
C THR A 16 0.88 1.89 20.26
N ASP A 17 1.53 1.74 21.41
CA ASP A 17 1.30 0.68 22.38
C ASP A 17 0.85 1.29 23.72
N THR A 18 0.92 0.52 24.80
CA THR A 18 0.70 1.02 26.15
C THR A 18 1.74 2.10 26.48
N GLY A 19 1.28 3.33 26.64
CA GLY A 19 2.10 4.44 27.10
C GLY A 19 2.45 4.34 28.59
N PRO A 20 3.44 5.13 29.05
CA PRO A 20 3.77 5.22 30.46
C PRO A 20 2.59 5.79 31.28
N VAL A 21 2.29 5.16 32.42
CA VAL A 21 1.13 5.50 33.27
C VAL A 21 1.40 6.59 34.31
N ASP A 22 2.66 6.81 34.68
CA ASP A 22 3.06 7.72 35.78
C ASP A 22 3.96 8.87 35.32
N LEU A 23 3.61 9.52 34.20
CA LEU A 23 4.33 10.72 33.74
C LEU A 23 3.94 11.96 34.55
N LYS A 24 4.95 12.74 34.94
CA LYS A 24 4.72 14.10 35.47
C LYS A 24 4.40 15.06 34.32
N PRO A 25 3.61 16.14 34.56
CA PRO A 25 3.18 17.07 33.50
C PRO A 25 4.31 17.64 32.64
N ASP A 26 5.45 17.96 33.25
CA ASP A 26 6.62 18.57 32.56
C ASP A 26 7.85 17.66 32.59
N GLN A 27 7.64 16.34 32.56
CA GLN A 27 8.75 15.39 32.59
C GLN A 27 9.58 15.47 31.28
N PRO A 28 10.89 15.78 31.35
CA PRO A 28 11.73 15.79 30.16
C PRO A 28 11.88 14.36 29.61
N VAL A 29 11.85 14.24 28.29
CA VAL A 29 12.01 12.96 27.58
C VAL A 29 13.02 13.12 26.44
N GLU A 30 13.81 12.08 26.20
CA GLU A 30 14.67 11.99 25.01
C GLU A 30 13.91 11.27 23.89
N VAL A 31 14.02 11.79 22.67
CA VAL A 31 13.33 11.24 21.50
C VAL A 31 14.37 10.77 20.49
N THR A 32 14.30 9.49 20.14
CA THR A 32 15.08 8.91 19.04
C THR A 32 14.15 8.70 17.85
N ILE A 33 14.48 9.29 16.70
CA ILE A 33 13.73 9.09 15.45
C ILE A 33 14.21 7.82 14.78
N LEU A 34 13.29 6.89 14.53
CA LEU A 34 13.58 5.64 13.83
C LEU A 34 13.42 5.87 12.33
N ASP A 35 14.53 5.90 11.60
CA ASP A 35 14.52 5.81 10.13
C ASP A 35 14.31 4.34 9.76
N GLU A 36 13.04 3.91 9.72
CA GLU A 36 12.70 2.70 8.99
C GLU A 36 12.82 3.00 7.49
N PRO A 37 13.52 2.15 6.71
CA PRO A 37 13.61 2.36 5.27
C PRO A 37 12.20 2.46 4.70
N ASP A 38 11.99 3.34 3.72
CA ASP A 38 10.69 3.52 3.08
C ASP A 38 10.26 2.20 2.41
N GLN A 39 9.59 1.34 3.17
CA GLN A 39 9.06 0.06 2.72
C GLN A 39 8.08 0.27 1.55
N THR A 40 7.55 1.49 1.40
CA THR A 40 6.68 1.86 0.28
C THR A 40 7.44 1.91 -1.02
N ALA A 41 8.67 2.45 -1.05
CA ALA A 41 9.50 2.48 -2.25
C ALA A 41 9.85 1.06 -2.71
N ASP A 42 10.30 0.21 -1.79
CA ASP A 42 10.60 -1.20 -2.09
C ASP A 42 9.37 -1.98 -2.54
N ARG A 43 8.22 -1.77 -1.90
CA ARG A 43 6.95 -2.38 -2.32
C ARG A 43 6.56 -1.95 -3.73
N ARG A 44 6.67 -0.66 -4.05
CA ARG A 44 6.36 -0.12 -5.38
C ARG A 44 7.26 -0.75 -6.45
N LYS A 45 8.56 -0.84 -6.16
CA LYS A 45 9.54 -1.47 -7.06
C LYS A 45 9.20 -2.94 -7.32
N ARG A 46 8.97 -3.73 -6.27
CA ARG A 46 8.59 -5.15 -6.39
C ARG A 46 7.29 -5.33 -7.19
N MET A 47 6.31 -4.44 -6.99
CA MET A 47 5.06 -4.48 -7.74
C MET A 47 5.28 -4.19 -9.23
N ALA A 48 6.08 -3.17 -9.55
CA ALA A 48 6.43 -2.87 -10.94
C ALA A 48 7.14 -4.04 -11.62
N GLU A 49 8.13 -4.65 -10.97
CA GLU A 49 8.86 -5.81 -11.48
C GLU A 49 7.93 -7.02 -11.70
N ALA A 50 6.96 -7.24 -10.82
CA ALA A 50 5.99 -8.32 -10.97
C ALA A 50 5.06 -8.10 -12.18
N LEU A 51 4.60 -6.86 -12.38
CA LEU A 51 3.78 -6.49 -13.54
C LEU A 51 4.56 -6.62 -14.86
N GLU A 52 5.84 -6.23 -14.86
CA GLU A 52 6.70 -6.38 -16.04
C GLU A 52 6.91 -7.85 -16.41
N LYS A 53 7.15 -8.72 -15.41
CA LYS A 53 7.23 -10.17 -15.63
C LYS A 53 5.92 -10.76 -16.16
N LEU A 54 4.77 -10.28 -15.69
CA LEU A 54 3.46 -10.71 -16.19
C LEU A 54 3.22 -10.26 -17.63
N ALA A 55 3.64 -9.04 -17.99
CA ALA A 55 3.53 -8.56 -19.36
C ALA A 55 4.45 -9.35 -20.31
N ALA A 56 5.66 -9.69 -19.86
CA ALA A 56 6.63 -10.44 -20.64
C ALA A 56 6.33 -11.95 -20.77
N SER A 57 5.43 -12.50 -19.94
CA SER A 57 5.11 -13.94 -19.98
C SER A 57 4.29 -14.35 -21.19
N ASP A 58 3.69 -13.39 -21.89
CA ASP A 58 2.87 -13.60 -23.08
C ASP A 58 1.80 -14.70 -22.89
N ALA A 59 1.28 -14.79 -21.66
CA ALA A 59 0.44 -15.89 -21.19
C ALA A 59 -0.89 -16.05 -21.94
N PHE A 60 -1.26 -15.06 -22.76
CA PHE A 60 -2.49 -15.03 -23.54
C PHE A 60 -2.22 -14.85 -25.05
N SER A 61 -1.01 -15.15 -25.51
CA SER A 61 -0.61 -15.07 -26.93
C SER A 61 -1.49 -15.89 -27.88
N GLU A 62 -2.10 -16.96 -27.38
CA GLU A 62 -3.02 -17.80 -28.17
C GLU A 62 -4.39 -17.14 -28.42
N ILE A 63 -4.71 -16.05 -27.71
CA ILE A 63 -5.97 -15.32 -27.88
C ILE A 63 -5.83 -14.34 -29.05
N SER A 64 -6.50 -14.65 -30.16
CA SER A 64 -6.40 -13.86 -31.40
C SER A 64 -7.03 -12.48 -31.31
N ASP A 65 -8.20 -12.36 -30.65
CA ASP A 65 -8.83 -11.08 -30.30
C ASP A 65 -9.17 -11.08 -28.80
N PRO A 66 -8.30 -10.48 -27.96
CA PRO A 66 -8.53 -10.38 -26.52
C PRO A 66 -9.80 -9.61 -26.14
N VAL A 67 -10.26 -8.69 -26.99
CA VAL A 67 -11.46 -7.87 -26.74
C VAL A 67 -12.72 -8.68 -27.02
N GLU A 68 -12.75 -9.41 -28.13
CA GLU A 68 -13.85 -10.35 -28.43
C GLU A 68 -13.94 -11.44 -27.36
N TRP A 69 -12.82 -12.07 -27.01
CA TRP A 69 -12.76 -13.05 -25.93
C TRP A 69 -13.28 -12.49 -24.60
N GLN A 70 -12.90 -11.25 -24.23
CA GLN A 70 -13.42 -10.62 -23.02
C GLN A 70 -14.94 -10.40 -23.08
N ARG A 71 -15.50 -10.00 -24.22
CA ARG A 71 -16.95 -9.79 -24.39
C ARG A 71 -17.73 -11.10 -24.25
N GLU A 72 -17.22 -12.19 -24.82
CA GLU A 72 -17.81 -13.53 -24.69
C GLU A 72 -17.81 -14.01 -23.25
N ILE A 73 -16.65 -13.92 -22.57
CA ILE A 73 -16.49 -14.38 -21.18
C ILE A 73 -17.31 -13.52 -20.21
N ARG A 74 -17.29 -12.20 -20.37
CA ARG A 74 -18.00 -11.26 -19.47
C ARG A 74 -19.50 -11.19 -19.74
N LYS A 75 -19.99 -11.76 -20.86
CA LYS A 75 -21.36 -11.60 -21.34
C LYS A 75 -21.75 -10.12 -21.29
N ASP A 76 -20.92 -9.28 -21.92
CA ASP A 76 -20.99 -7.83 -21.79
C ASP A 76 -22.43 -7.35 -21.97
N ARG A 77 -23.01 -6.83 -20.88
CA ARG A 77 -24.38 -6.32 -20.89
C ARG A 77 -24.37 -4.95 -21.53
N PRO A 78 -25.29 -4.64 -22.47
CA PRO A 78 -25.42 -3.28 -22.96
C PRO A 78 -25.66 -2.33 -21.78
N LEU A 79 -24.86 -1.25 -21.75
CA LEU A 79 -25.03 -0.21 -20.75
C LEU A 79 -26.37 0.50 -21.03
N PRO A 80 -27.27 0.62 -20.04
CA PRO A 80 -28.53 1.33 -20.24
C PRO A 80 -28.26 2.79 -20.61
N GLY A 81 -28.84 3.27 -21.72
CA GLY A 81 -28.75 4.66 -22.17
C GLY A 81 -27.64 4.96 -23.18
N ARG A 82 -26.95 3.96 -23.73
CA ARG A 82 -26.02 4.13 -24.86
C ARG A 82 -26.65 3.52 -26.12
N GLU A 83 -27.32 4.33 -26.92
CA GLU A 83 -27.78 3.91 -28.26
C GLU A 83 -26.56 3.76 -29.18
N VAL A 84 -26.57 2.72 -30.01
CA VAL A 84 -25.60 2.44 -31.08
C VAL A 84 -25.79 3.41 -32.24
#